data_AF-A0A6A7FLX6-F1
#
_entry.id   AF-A0A6A7FLX6-F1
#
_cell.length_a   1.000
_cell.length_b   1.000
_cell.length_c   1.000
_cell.angle_alpha   90.00
_cell.angle_beta   90.00
_cell.angle_gamma   90.00
#
_symmetry.space_group_name_H-M   'P 1'
#
loop_
_entity.id
_entity.type
_entity.pdbx_description
1 polymer ?
#
loop_
_entity_poly.entity_id
_entity_poly.type
_entity_poly.pdbx_seq_one_letter_code
_entity_poly.pdbx_strand_id
1 'polypeptide(L)'
;MSGKGKTVLVTGGAGYIGSHCIVELLEAEYEVITIDNLTNSRSGALGRVKDITGKDVIFYQCDLLDAVAVDALFAKHKIDYVIHFAAMKAVGESMQFPLIYYKNNVIGTINLVETMKKYGVSQMVFSSSCTVYGDPEHLPITESHPTGNVTNVYGRTKYLIEEMLKDLVRADPDSWNIISLRYFNPVGAHPSGHMGEDPTKPFTNLMPYIALVGIGKKEKLTIFGNDYNTKDGTGVRDYIHVMDLASGHVSALARLDSEHLKYKMCEDFWRWQTKNPNGYANDEPFLATSLNVPTLGVVCKSPSIPVVCKSPPVSKSAVNGESKAVNSSSTPVAETNGHS
;
A
#
# COMPACT_ATOMS: atom_id res chain seq x y z
N MET A 1 8.73 2.06 -23.14
CA MET A 1 7.78 1.17 -23.85
C MET A 1 6.45 1.88 -23.89
N SER A 2 5.74 1.83 -25.02
CA SER A 2 4.40 2.43 -25.14
C SER A 2 3.37 1.33 -24.86
N GLY A 3 2.43 1.60 -23.95
CA GLY A 3 1.31 0.72 -23.60
C GLY A 3 0.20 0.70 -24.66
N LYS A 4 0.46 1.27 -25.83
CA LYS A 4 -0.52 1.43 -26.90
C LYS A 4 -1.13 0.10 -27.34
N GLY A 5 -2.46 0.08 -27.37
CA GLY A 5 -3.24 -1.12 -27.75
C GLY A 5 -3.32 -2.18 -26.66
N LYS A 6 -2.91 -1.86 -25.42
CA LYS A 6 -3.03 -2.71 -24.25
C LYS A 6 -3.99 -2.09 -23.24
N THR A 7 -4.81 -2.93 -22.64
CA THR A 7 -5.83 -2.51 -21.67
C THR A 7 -5.47 -2.97 -20.26
N VAL A 8 -5.48 -2.03 -19.32
CA VAL A 8 -5.22 -2.27 -17.90
C VAL A 8 -6.49 -2.06 -17.09
N LEU A 9 -6.92 -3.10 -16.37
CA LEU A 9 -7.94 -2.98 -15.34
C LEU A 9 -7.29 -2.55 -14.01
N VAL A 10 -7.66 -1.37 -13.53
CA VAL A 10 -7.22 -0.83 -12.24
C VAL A 10 -8.35 -0.91 -11.23
N THR A 11 -8.28 -1.86 -10.31
CA THR A 11 -9.26 -1.94 -9.21
C THR A 11 -8.88 -0.94 -8.11
N GLY A 12 -9.85 -0.27 -7.48
CA GLY A 12 -9.59 0.78 -6.49
C GLY A 12 -8.99 2.05 -7.11
N GLY A 13 -9.22 2.29 -8.40
CA GLY A 13 -8.54 3.33 -9.16
C GLY A 13 -9.01 4.75 -8.87
N ALA A 14 -10.16 4.94 -8.19
CA ALA A 14 -10.54 6.27 -7.69
C ALA A 14 -9.84 6.60 -6.35
N GLY A 15 -9.16 5.62 -5.73
CA GLY A 15 -8.37 5.80 -4.52
C GLY A 15 -7.10 6.64 -4.72
N TYR A 16 -6.41 6.92 -3.62
CA TYR A 16 -5.20 7.76 -3.62
C TYR A 16 -4.11 7.25 -4.56
N ILE A 17 -3.55 6.06 -4.32
CA ILE A 17 -2.48 5.51 -5.17
C ILE A 17 -3.02 5.15 -6.56
N GLY A 18 -4.25 4.60 -6.62
CA GLY A 18 -4.89 4.20 -7.86
C GLY A 18 -5.02 5.35 -8.86
N SER A 19 -5.50 6.52 -8.43
CA SER A 19 -5.68 7.68 -9.31
C SER A 19 -4.35 8.23 -9.85
N HIS A 20 -3.30 8.24 -9.04
CA HIS A 20 -1.96 8.63 -9.49
C HIS A 20 -1.36 7.60 -10.46
N CYS A 21 -1.58 6.30 -10.21
CA CYS A 21 -1.20 5.22 -11.12
C CYS A 21 -1.92 5.34 -12.47
N ILE A 22 -3.21 5.70 -12.49
CA ILE A 22 -3.95 5.89 -13.74
C ILE A 22 -3.36 7.04 -14.57
N VAL A 23 -2.92 8.14 -13.95
CA VAL A 23 -2.23 9.22 -14.69
C VAL A 23 -1.01 8.68 -15.42
N GLU A 24 -0.11 8.00 -14.71
CA GLU A 24 1.11 7.41 -15.28
C GLU A 24 0.80 6.38 -16.39
N LEU A 25 -0.24 5.55 -16.21
CA LEU A 25 -0.68 4.59 -17.23
C LEU A 25 -1.17 5.27 -18.51
N LEU A 26 -1.98 6.32 -18.36
CA LEU A 26 -2.51 7.08 -19.49
C LEU A 26 -1.41 7.84 -20.22
N GLU A 27 -0.43 8.40 -19.50
CA GLU A 27 0.75 9.04 -20.09
C GLU A 27 1.64 8.03 -20.83
N ALA A 28 1.73 6.80 -20.30
CA ALA A 28 2.38 5.67 -20.98
C ALA A 28 1.55 5.05 -22.11
N GLU A 29 0.43 5.66 -22.52
CA GLU A 29 -0.46 5.24 -23.62
C GLU A 29 -1.24 3.93 -23.43
N TYR A 30 -1.40 3.46 -22.19
CA TYR A 30 -2.33 2.36 -21.90
C TYR A 30 -3.79 2.82 -22.00
N GLU A 31 -4.67 1.90 -22.41
CA GLU A 31 -6.11 2.05 -22.20
C GLU A 31 -6.45 1.63 -20.76
N VAL A 32 -7.22 2.45 -20.04
CA VAL A 32 -7.51 2.19 -18.63
C VAL A 32 -9.00 1.99 -18.40
N ILE A 33 -9.33 0.85 -17.79
CA ILE A 33 -10.63 0.57 -17.19
C ILE A 33 -10.43 0.57 -15.69
N THR A 34 -11.31 1.21 -14.94
CA THR A 34 -11.24 1.22 -13.48
C THR A 34 -12.55 0.81 -12.83
N ILE A 35 -12.42 0.05 -11.75
CA ILE A 35 -13.53 -0.28 -10.85
C ILE A 35 -13.25 0.28 -9.46
N ASP A 36 -14.27 0.85 -8.83
CA ASP A 36 -14.20 1.33 -7.45
C ASP A 36 -15.61 1.41 -6.86
N ASN A 37 -15.80 0.99 -5.61
CA ASN A 37 -17.10 1.11 -4.94
C ASN A 37 -17.29 2.47 -4.24
N LEU A 38 -16.28 3.34 -4.27
CA LEU A 38 -16.25 4.68 -3.69
C LEU A 38 -16.36 4.73 -2.15
N THR A 39 -16.10 3.61 -1.46
CA THR A 39 -16.18 3.54 0.01
C THR A 39 -15.17 4.45 0.71
N ASN A 40 -14.00 4.68 0.10
CA ASN A 40 -12.94 5.52 0.65
C ASN A 40 -12.30 6.43 -0.40
N SER A 41 -13.09 6.79 -1.42
CA SER A 41 -12.68 7.63 -2.53
C SER A 41 -13.87 8.46 -3.01
N ARG A 42 -13.62 9.42 -3.90
CA ARG A 42 -14.66 10.22 -4.55
C ARG A 42 -14.49 10.10 -6.05
N SER A 43 -15.58 9.98 -6.79
CA SER A 43 -15.56 9.91 -8.27
C SER A 43 -14.88 11.14 -8.90
N GLY A 44 -14.88 12.29 -8.22
CA GLY A 44 -14.16 13.50 -8.63
C GLY A 44 -12.63 13.35 -8.75
N ALA A 45 -12.04 12.26 -8.24
CA ALA A 45 -10.64 11.91 -8.51
C ALA A 45 -10.42 11.59 -10.00
N LEU A 46 -11.33 10.85 -10.62
CA LEU A 46 -11.22 10.49 -12.04
C LEU A 46 -11.44 11.68 -12.98
N GLY A 47 -12.25 12.66 -12.56
CA GLY A 47 -12.34 13.94 -13.26
C GLY A 47 -11.00 14.67 -13.31
N ARG A 48 -10.25 14.69 -12.19
CA ARG A 48 -8.92 15.30 -12.13
C ARG A 48 -7.89 14.55 -12.98
N VAL A 49 -8.00 13.22 -13.05
CA VAL A 49 -7.18 12.41 -13.97
C VAL A 49 -7.40 12.87 -15.41
N LYS A 50 -8.65 13.08 -15.82
CA LYS A 50 -8.98 13.62 -17.15
C LYS A 50 -8.43 15.04 -17.34
N ASP A 51 -8.58 15.91 -16.34
CA ASP A 51 -8.05 17.29 -16.42
C ASP A 51 -6.53 17.33 -16.58
N ILE A 52 -5.81 16.40 -15.95
CA ILE A 52 -4.35 16.29 -16.01
C ILE A 52 -3.88 15.71 -17.35
N THR A 53 -4.50 14.60 -17.78
CA THR A 53 -4.01 13.80 -18.91
C THR A 53 -4.66 14.16 -20.26
N GLY A 54 -5.81 14.86 -20.22
CA GLY A 54 -6.68 15.07 -21.38
C GLY A 54 -7.37 13.80 -21.88
N LYS A 55 -7.26 12.67 -21.15
CA LYS A 55 -7.77 11.35 -21.56
C LYS A 55 -8.90 10.87 -20.66
N ASP A 56 -9.89 10.23 -21.25
CA ASP A 56 -11.00 9.61 -20.53
C ASP A 56 -10.61 8.25 -19.94
N VAL A 57 -11.25 7.89 -18.81
CA VAL A 57 -11.10 6.59 -18.14
C VAL A 57 -12.46 5.91 -18.11
N ILE A 58 -12.52 4.65 -18.51
CA ILE A 58 -13.76 3.87 -18.40
C ILE A 58 -13.95 3.50 -16.92
N PHE A 59 -15.02 4.00 -16.30
CA PHE A 59 -15.30 3.79 -14.88
C PHE A 59 -16.53 2.89 -14.65
N TYR A 60 -16.36 1.92 -13.76
CA TYR A 60 -17.43 1.11 -13.21
C TYR A 60 -17.51 1.30 -11.69
N GLN A 61 -18.63 1.84 -11.22
CA GLN A 61 -18.91 1.82 -9.78
C GLN A 61 -19.37 0.41 -9.39
N CYS A 62 -18.44 -0.40 -8.90
CA CYS A 62 -18.64 -1.83 -8.65
C CYS A 62 -17.87 -2.26 -7.41
N ASP A 63 -18.48 -3.13 -6.61
CA ASP A 63 -17.81 -3.82 -5.52
C ASP A 63 -17.22 -5.14 -6.03
N LEU A 64 -15.99 -5.47 -5.63
CA LEU A 64 -15.38 -6.76 -5.97
C LEU A 64 -16.13 -7.96 -5.36
N LEU A 65 -16.93 -7.73 -4.32
CA LEU A 65 -17.80 -8.74 -3.73
C LEU A 65 -19.02 -9.06 -4.61
N ASP A 66 -19.36 -8.21 -5.58
CA ASP A 66 -20.37 -8.50 -6.59
C ASP A 66 -19.73 -9.25 -7.76
N ALA A 67 -19.55 -10.57 -7.58
CA ALA A 67 -18.93 -11.42 -8.59
C ALA A 67 -19.66 -11.38 -9.95
N VAL A 68 -20.99 -11.14 -9.96
CA VAL A 68 -21.77 -11.05 -11.20
C VAL A 68 -21.43 -9.77 -11.96
N ALA A 69 -21.32 -8.64 -11.25
CA ALA A 69 -20.92 -7.38 -11.87
C ALA A 69 -19.47 -7.40 -12.36
N VAL A 70 -18.56 -8.01 -11.60
CA VAL A 70 -17.16 -8.22 -12.01
C VAL A 70 -17.10 -9.09 -13.27
N ASP A 71 -17.84 -10.20 -13.30
CA ASP A 71 -17.93 -11.08 -14.48
C ASP A 71 -18.43 -10.35 -15.72
N ALA A 72 -19.51 -9.59 -15.59
CA ALA A 72 -20.10 -8.81 -16.69
C ALA A 72 -19.14 -7.75 -17.25
N LEU A 73 -18.28 -7.18 -16.41
CA LEU A 73 -17.24 -6.24 -16.85
C LEU A 73 -16.19 -6.95 -17.71
N PHE A 74 -15.66 -8.08 -17.25
CA PHE A 74 -14.68 -8.86 -18.01
C PHE A 74 -15.28 -9.39 -19.33
N ALA A 75 -16.58 -9.72 -19.35
CA ALA A 75 -17.28 -10.11 -20.57
C ALA A 75 -17.33 -8.99 -21.64
N LYS A 76 -17.32 -7.73 -21.22
CA LYS A 76 -17.46 -6.56 -22.10
C LYS A 76 -16.14 -6.06 -22.66
N HIS A 77 -15.02 -6.37 -22.01
CA HIS A 77 -13.72 -5.77 -22.32
C HIS A 77 -12.64 -6.82 -22.51
N LYS A 78 -11.75 -6.59 -23.48
CA LYS A 78 -10.50 -7.33 -23.57
C LYS A 78 -9.49 -6.66 -22.63
N ILE A 79 -9.07 -7.38 -21.59
CA ILE A 79 -8.16 -6.89 -20.55
C ILE A 79 -6.84 -7.64 -20.69
N ASP A 80 -5.72 -6.93 -20.80
CA ASP A 80 -4.39 -7.52 -20.89
C ASP A 80 -3.74 -7.66 -19.50
N TYR A 81 -3.91 -6.67 -18.63
CA TYR A 81 -3.29 -6.63 -17.30
C TYR A 81 -4.28 -6.18 -16.22
N VAL A 82 -4.04 -6.62 -14.99
CA VAL A 82 -4.77 -6.15 -13.80
C VAL A 82 -3.80 -5.52 -12.81
N ILE A 83 -4.12 -4.32 -12.32
CA ILE A 83 -3.49 -3.73 -11.14
C ILE A 83 -4.51 -3.69 -10.00
N HIS A 84 -4.20 -4.37 -8.91
CA HIS A 84 -5.15 -4.60 -7.82
C HIS A 84 -4.88 -3.74 -6.58
N PHE A 85 -5.41 -2.51 -6.54
CA PHE A 85 -5.36 -1.63 -5.36
C PHE A 85 -6.54 -1.79 -4.41
N ALA A 86 -7.70 -2.29 -4.88
CA ALA A 86 -8.94 -2.32 -4.11
C ALA A 86 -8.78 -3.11 -2.80
N ALA A 87 -8.70 -2.39 -1.68
CA ALA A 87 -8.60 -2.96 -0.34
C ALA A 87 -8.99 -1.93 0.72
N MET A 88 -9.53 -2.40 1.85
CA MET A 88 -9.54 -1.63 3.08
C MET A 88 -8.13 -1.64 3.68
N LYS A 89 -7.65 -0.46 4.10
CA LYS A 89 -6.22 -0.23 4.42
C LYS A 89 -5.92 0.28 5.84
N ALA A 90 -6.92 0.59 6.66
CA ALA A 90 -6.68 1.22 7.96
C ALA A 90 -6.35 0.19 9.04
N VAL A 91 -5.09 0.15 9.48
CA VAL A 91 -4.59 -0.81 10.50
C VAL A 91 -5.44 -0.80 11.76
N GLY A 92 -5.71 0.37 12.34
CA GLY A 92 -6.50 0.48 13.58
C GLY A 92 -7.95 0.01 13.43
N GLU A 93 -8.61 0.36 12.32
CA GLU A 93 -9.98 -0.08 12.02
C GLU A 93 -10.03 -1.60 11.80
N SER A 94 -9.01 -2.19 11.16
CA SER A 94 -8.94 -3.63 10.90
C SER A 94 -8.96 -4.48 12.16
N MET A 95 -8.40 -3.96 13.26
CA MET A 95 -8.38 -4.64 14.55
C MET A 95 -9.75 -4.60 15.25
N GLN A 96 -10.57 -3.59 14.94
CA GLN A 96 -11.93 -3.47 15.48
C GLN A 96 -12.95 -4.25 14.66
N PHE A 97 -12.76 -4.33 13.34
CA PHE A 97 -13.70 -4.95 12.40
C PHE A 97 -13.03 -6.00 11.51
N PRO A 98 -12.47 -7.09 12.08
CA PRO A 98 -11.62 -8.01 11.35
C PRO A 98 -12.32 -8.71 10.18
N LEU A 99 -13.56 -9.17 10.38
CA LEU A 99 -14.29 -9.93 9.36
C LEU A 99 -14.61 -9.10 8.12
N ILE A 100 -14.82 -7.79 8.27
CA ILE A 100 -15.06 -6.89 7.13
C ILE A 100 -13.79 -6.79 6.28
N TYR A 101 -12.61 -6.73 6.91
CA TYR A 101 -11.33 -6.70 6.20
C TYR A 101 -11.05 -8.01 5.47
N TYR A 102 -11.28 -9.17 6.10
CA TYR A 102 -11.13 -10.46 5.41
C TYR A 102 -12.10 -10.58 4.24
N LYS A 103 -13.38 -10.23 4.43
CA LYS A 103 -14.38 -10.28 3.37
C LYS A 103 -13.96 -9.37 2.21
N ASN A 104 -13.73 -8.08 2.47
CA ASN A 104 -13.39 -7.12 1.43
C ASN A 104 -12.09 -7.48 0.71
N ASN A 105 -11.00 -7.72 1.46
CA ASN A 105 -9.68 -7.87 0.86
C ASN A 105 -9.48 -9.27 0.29
N VAL A 106 -9.81 -10.33 1.04
CA VAL A 106 -9.52 -11.71 0.61
C VAL A 106 -10.58 -12.21 -0.36
N ILE A 107 -11.87 -12.15 0.00
CA ILE A 107 -12.94 -12.63 -0.91
C ILE A 107 -13.02 -11.75 -2.17
N GLY A 108 -12.84 -10.43 -2.04
CA GLY A 108 -12.76 -9.54 -3.20
C GLY A 108 -11.61 -9.91 -4.15
N THR A 109 -10.44 -10.31 -3.62
CA THR A 109 -9.34 -10.80 -4.47
C THR A 109 -9.67 -12.14 -5.11
N ILE A 110 -10.29 -13.07 -4.38
CA ILE A 110 -10.69 -14.38 -4.92
C ILE A 110 -11.63 -14.18 -6.12
N ASN A 111 -12.69 -13.39 -5.96
CA ASN A 111 -13.64 -13.09 -7.04
C ASN A 111 -12.94 -12.51 -8.28
N LEU A 112 -11.99 -11.58 -8.06
CA LEU A 112 -11.20 -10.98 -9.14
C LEU A 112 -10.38 -12.03 -9.88
N VAL A 113 -9.61 -12.83 -9.15
CA VAL A 113 -8.67 -13.82 -9.71
C VAL A 113 -9.41 -14.98 -10.38
N GLU A 114 -10.54 -15.42 -9.84
CA GLU A 114 -11.40 -16.42 -10.49
C GLU A 114 -11.95 -15.89 -11.82
N THR A 115 -12.39 -14.62 -11.86
CA THR A 115 -12.86 -13.98 -13.09
C THR A 115 -11.74 -13.80 -14.09
N MET A 116 -10.56 -13.34 -13.65
CA MET A 116 -9.36 -13.27 -14.47
C MET A 116 -9.06 -14.61 -15.15
N LYS A 117 -9.06 -15.70 -14.38
CA LYS A 117 -8.88 -17.06 -14.92
C LYS A 117 -9.92 -17.41 -15.97
N LYS A 118 -11.20 -17.15 -15.70
CA LYS A 118 -12.32 -17.45 -16.61
C LYS A 118 -12.15 -16.78 -17.97
N TYR A 119 -11.62 -15.55 -18.00
CA TYR A 119 -11.43 -14.77 -19.23
C TYR A 119 -10.01 -14.84 -19.81
N GLY A 120 -9.15 -15.74 -19.30
CA GLY A 120 -7.79 -15.92 -19.80
C GLY A 120 -6.86 -14.74 -19.51
N VAL A 121 -7.15 -13.94 -18.48
CA VAL A 121 -6.28 -12.86 -18.00
C VAL A 121 -5.42 -13.41 -16.87
N SER A 122 -4.10 -13.37 -17.01
CA SER A 122 -3.19 -14.00 -16.04
C SER A 122 -2.01 -13.10 -15.64
N GLN A 123 -2.01 -11.86 -16.11
CA GLN A 123 -1.00 -10.84 -15.84
C GLN A 123 -1.48 -9.89 -14.74
N MET A 124 -0.77 -9.84 -13.61
CA MET A 124 -1.22 -9.07 -12.44
C MET A 124 -0.11 -8.32 -11.73
N VAL A 125 -0.36 -7.07 -11.36
CA VAL A 125 0.40 -6.35 -10.34
C VAL A 125 -0.46 -6.24 -9.08
N PHE A 126 0.00 -6.87 -7.99
CA PHE A 126 -0.70 -6.85 -6.71
C PHE A 126 -0.10 -5.80 -5.76
N SER A 127 -0.98 -4.96 -5.21
CA SER A 127 -0.65 -4.01 -4.16
C SER A 127 -0.52 -4.69 -2.81
N SER A 128 0.69 -5.12 -2.46
CA SER A 128 1.01 -5.61 -1.13
C SER A 128 1.45 -4.46 -0.20
N SER A 129 2.08 -4.78 0.94
CA SER A 129 2.39 -3.83 2.00
C SER A 129 3.58 -4.28 2.83
N CYS A 130 4.41 -3.35 3.30
CA CYS A 130 5.51 -3.63 4.23
C CYS A 130 5.02 -4.27 5.54
N THR A 131 3.72 -4.18 5.87
CA THR A 131 3.13 -4.85 7.03
C THR A 131 3.24 -6.37 7.00
N VAL A 132 3.48 -6.99 5.84
CA VAL A 132 3.65 -8.45 5.73
C VAL A 132 4.93 -8.96 6.41
N TYR A 133 5.90 -8.07 6.61
CA TYR A 133 7.14 -8.35 7.35
C TYR A 133 6.92 -8.41 8.87
N GLY A 134 5.82 -7.87 9.38
CA GLY A 134 5.59 -7.85 10.83
C GLY A 134 6.58 -6.94 11.56
N ASP A 135 7.05 -7.41 12.72
CA ASP A 135 8.16 -6.80 13.43
C ASP A 135 9.48 -7.30 12.82
N PRO A 136 10.25 -6.42 12.13
CA PRO A 136 11.42 -6.84 11.38
C PRO A 136 12.56 -7.26 12.31
N GLU A 137 13.26 -8.33 11.97
CA GLU A 137 14.41 -8.84 12.73
C GLU A 137 15.66 -7.95 12.54
N HIS A 138 15.76 -7.26 11.41
CA HIS A 138 16.85 -6.35 11.10
C HIS A 138 16.40 -5.22 10.16
N LEU A 139 17.15 -4.11 10.18
CA LEU A 139 16.98 -2.98 9.28
C LEU A 139 18.27 -2.76 8.46
N PRO A 140 18.19 -2.37 7.17
CA PRO A 140 16.96 -2.20 6.40
C PRO A 140 16.26 -3.53 6.08
N ILE A 141 14.94 -3.45 5.86
CA ILE A 141 14.14 -4.60 5.42
C ILE A 141 14.47 -4.89 3.95
N THR A 142 14.70 -6.15 3.62
CA THR A 142 14.88 -6.64 2.24
C THR A 142 13.77 -7.61 1.87
N GLU A 143 13.71 -7.98 0.59
CA GLU A 143 12.73 -8.90 0.03
C GLU A 143 12.90 -10.34 0.55
N SER A 144 14.14 -10.69 0.89
CA SER A 144 14.52 -11.95 1.52
C SER A 144 14.14 -12.03 2.99
N HIS A 145 13.67 -10.93 3.59
CA HIS A 145 13.29 -10.92 5.00
C HIS A 145 12.05 -11.82 5.22
N PRO A 146 11.96 -12.55 6.35
CA PRO A 146 10.81 -13.38 6.66
C PRO A 146 9.50 -12.58 6.63
N THR A 147 8.44 -13.22 6.17
CA THR A 147 7.07 -12.68 6.17
C THR A 147 6.14 -13.58 6.96
N GLY A 148 4.99 -13.03 7.38
CA GLY A 148 3.91 -13.80 8.01
C GLY A 148 3.77 -13.58 9.51
N ASN A 149 4.78 -13.02 10.18
CA ASN A 149 4.69 -12.61 11.59
C ASN A 149 3.88 -11.30 11.76
N VAL A 150 2.68 -11.25 11.20
CA VAL A 150 1.93 -10.00 11.05
C VAL A 150 1.11 -9.67 12.30
N THR A 151 1.26 -8.44 12.78
CA THR A 151 0.72 -7.93 14.05
C THR A 151 -0.69 -7.33 13.95
N ASN A 152 -1.25 -7.20 12.74
CA ASN A 152 -2.57 -6.60 12.52
C ASN A 152 -3.37 -7.29 11.40
N VAL A 153 -4.70 -7.11 11.43
CA VAL A 153 -5.61 -7.81 10.52
C VAL A 153 -5.42 -7.36 9.07
N TYR A 154 -5.28 -6.05 8.82
CA TYR A 154 -4.99 -5.54 7.47
C TYR A 154 -3.75 -6.23 6.86
N GLY A 155 -2.62 -6.21 7.57
CA GLY A 155 -1.40 -6.83 7.09
C GLY A 155 -1.55 -8.34 6.91
N ARG A 156 -2.32 -9.01 7.77
CA ARG A 156 -2.61 -10.44 7.62
C ARG A 156 -3.40 -10.73 6.35
N THR A 157 -4.35 -9.87 5.95
CA THR A 157 -5.04 -10.03 4.66
C THR A 157 -4.06 -9.92 3.48
N LYS A 158 -3.11 -8.97 3.51
CA LYS A 158 -2.11 -8.83 2.44
C LYS A 158 -1.18 -10.04 2.36
N TYR A 159 -0.75 -10.57 3.50
CA TYR A 159 0.06 -11.79 3.56
C TYR A 159 -0.70 -13.00 3.00
N LEU A 160 -1.95 -13.22 3.42
CA LEU A 160 -2.77 -14.32 2.92
C LEU A 160 -2.99 -14.24 1.41
N ILE A 161 -3.19 -13.03 0.88
CA ILE A 161 -3.34 -12.82 -0.56
C ILE A 161 -2.02 -13.15 -1.28
N GLU A 162 -0.86 -12.74 -0.76
CA GLU A 162 0.42 -13.13 -1.36
C GLU A 162 0.60 -14.66 -1.41
N GLU A 163 0.32 -15.36 -0.31
CA GLU A 163 0.41 -16.83 -0.28
C GLU A 163 -0.57 -17.49 -1.26
N MET A 164 -1.81 -17.00 -1.31
CA MET A 164 -2.82 -17.46 -2.27
C MET A 164 -2.37 -17.27 -3.73
N LEU A 165 -1.78 -16.12 -4.06
CA LEU A 165 -1.27 -15.85 -5.41
C LEU A 165 -0.03 -16.72 -5.74
N LYS A 166 0.83 -17.00 -4.76
CA LYS A 166 1.94 -17.96 -4.93
C LYS A 166 1.44 -19.37 -5.20
N ASP A 167 0.42 -19.83 -4.46
CA ASP A 167 -0.17 -21.15 -4.67
C ASP A 167 -0.87 -21.25 -6.03
N LEU A 168 -1.57 -20.20 -6.46
CA LEU A 168 -2.17 -20.11 -7.79
C LEU A 168 -1.12 -20.27 -8.89
N VAL A 169 -0.02 -19.50 -8.80
CA VAL A 169 1.08 -19.58 -9.77
C VAL A 169 1.77 -20.94 -9.69
N ARG A 170 1.92 -21.55 -8.51
CA ARG A 170 2.50 -22.89 -8.37
C ARG A 170 1.63 -23.95 -9.07
N ALA A 171 0.31 -23.80 -9.00
CA ALA A 171 -0.64 -24.72 -9.62
C ALA A 171 -0.69 -24.61 -11.15
N ASP A 172 -0.42 -23.42 -11.70
CA ASP A 172 -0.44 -23.16 -13.15
C ASP A 172 0.67 -22.15 -13.54
N PRO A 173 1.94 -22.60 -13.50
CA PRO A 173 3.11 -21.73 -13.59
C PRO A 173 3.39 -21.22 -15.00
N ASP A 174 2.79 -21.81 -16.03
CA ASP A 174 2.97 -21.41 -17.43
C ASP A 174 1.97 -20.33 -17.85
N SER A 175 0.84 -20.24 -17.14
CA SER A 175 -0.19 -19.23 -17.42
C SER A 175 -0.02 -17.97 -16.57
N TRP A 176 0.17 -18.10 -15.25
CA TRP A 176 0.16 -16.96 -14.34
C TRP A 176 1.50 -16.24 -14.24
N ASN A 177 1.44 -14.91 -14.30
CA ASN A 177 2.59 -14.04 -14.15
C ASN A 177 2.20 -12.81 -13.33
N ILE A 178 2.71 -12.77 -12.11
CA ILE A 178 2.24 -11.91 -11.03
C ILE A 178 3.43 -11.25 -10.36
N ILE A 179 3.41 -9.92 -10.30
CA ILE A 179 4.34 -9.12 -9.51
C ILE A 179 3.61 -8.57 -8.27
N SER A 180 4.13 -8.86 -7.08
CA SER A 180 3.67 -8.22 -5.85
C SER A 180 4.60 -7.07 -5.45
N LEU A 181 4.02 -5.91 -5.14
CA LEU A 181 4.73 -4.71 -4.72
C LEU A 181 4.43 -4.42 -3.25
N ARG A 182 5.42 -4.50 -2.36
CA ARG A 182 5.24 -4.24 -0.92
C ARG A 182 5.52 -2.78 -0.60
N TYR A 183 4.50 -1.93 -0.72
CA TYR A 183 4.69 -0.51 -0.46
C TYR A 183 5.00 -0.24 1.01
N PHE A 184 5.81 0.78 1.26
CA PHE A 184 5.97 1.37 2.58
C PHE A 184 4.90 2.44 2.79
N ASN A 185 5.28 3.70 3.02
CA ASN A 185 4.33 4.77 3.33
C ASN A 185 4.26 5.81 2.21
N PRO A 186 3.37 5.65 1.22
CA PRO A 186 3.22 6.63 0.16
C PRO A 186 2.68 7.96 0.66
N VAL A 187 3.29 9.06 0.20
CA VAL A 187 2.98 10.45 0.57
C VAL A 187 3.08 11.38 -0.63
N GLY A 188 2.60 12.61 -0.49
CA GLY A 188 2.67 13.63 -1.53
C GLY A 188 1.39 13.73 -2.35
N ALA A 189 1.54 14.25 -3.55
CA ALA A 189 0.44 14.59 -4.45
C ALA A 189 0.99 14.66 -5.88
N HIS A 190 0.10 14.74 -6.87
CA HIS A 190 0.50 15.04 -8.23
C HIS A 190 1.11 16.46 -8.31
N PRO A 191 2.20 16.69 -9.06
CA PRO A 191 2.90 17.98 -9.12
C PRO A 191 2.05 19.16 -9.58
N SER A 192 0.92 18.92 -10.26
CA SER A 192 -0.05 19.97 -10.61
C SER A 192 -0.77 20.56 -9.40
N GLY A 193 -0.74 19.91 -8.23
CA GLY A 193 -1.51 20.31 -7.05
C GLY A 193 -3.02 20.05 -7.15
N HIS A 194 -3.51 19.53 -8.28
CA HIS A 194 -4.94 19.30 -8.51
C HIS A 194 -5.44 17.95 -7.97
N MET A 195 -4.52 17.01 -7.67
CA MET A 195 -4.81 15.66 -7.22
C MET A 195 -3.89 15.25 -6.06
N GLY A 196 -4.45 14.64 -5.01
CA GLY A 196 -3.74 14.22 -3.80
C GLY A 196 -4.60 13.31 -2.93
N GLU A 197 -4.17 13.00 -1.71
CA GLU A 197 -4.96 12.16 -0.79
C GLU A 197 -6.10 12.97 -0.13
N ASP A 198 -7.36 12.62 -0.44
CA ASP A 198 -8.59 13.19 0.17
C ASP A 198 -9.34 12.10 0.96
N PRO A 199 -8.89 11.75 2.18
CA PRO A 199 -9.50 10.66 2.93
C PRO A 199 -10.90 11.06 3.41
N THR A 200 -11.90 10.23 3.11
CA THR A 200 -13.30 10.45 3.51
C THR A 200 -13.63 9.89 4.90
N LYS A 201 -12.72 9.10 5.48
CA LYS A 201 -12.88 8.41 6.76
C LYS A 201 -12.09 9.06 7.91
N PRO A 202 -12.51 8.87 9.16
CA PRO A 202 -11.83 9.43 10.34
C PRO A 202 -10.47 8.80 10.62
N PHE A 203 -10.26 7.53 10.24
CA PHE A 203 -8.96 6.89 10.31
C PHE A 203 -8.14 7.28 9.08
N THR A 204 -7.19 8.19 9.27
CA THR A 204 -6.33 8.69 8.17
C THR A 204 -4.87 8.37 8.43
N ASN A 205 -4.11 8.33 7.35
CA ASN A 205 -2.66 8.33 7.40
C ASN A 205 -2.14 9.66 7.99
N LEU A 206 -0.87 9.65 8.40
CA LEU A 206 -0.24 10.80 9.07
C LEU A 206 -0.22 12.07 8.19
N MET A 207 0.22 11.96 6.93
CA MET A 207 0.44 13.14 6.07
C MET A 207 -0.84 13.91 5.73
N PRO A 208 -1.97 13.27 5.35
CA PRO A 208 -3.23 13.98 5.20
C PRO A 208 -3.69 14.68 6.48
N TYR A 209 -3.44 14.06 7.64
CA TYR A 209 -3.79 14.68 8.92
C TYR A 209 -2.94 15.93 9.19
N ILE A 210 -1.62 15.85 8.95
CA ILE A 210 -0.70 17.00 9.01
C ILE A 210 -1.19 18.12 8.09
N ALA A 211 -1.56 17.80 6.84
CA ALA A 211 -2.07 18.78 5.88
C ALA A 211 -3.35 19.45 6.38
N LEU A 212 -4.30 18.70 6.95
CA LEU A 212 -5.53 19.23 7.53
C LEU A 212 -5.27 20.19 8.70
N VAL A 213 -4.25 19.93 9.53
CA VAL A 213 -3.84 20.88 10.58
C VAL A 213 -3.17 22.11 9.96
N GLY A 214 -2.30 21.92 8.96
CA GLY A 214 -1.63 23.02 8.26
C GLY A 214 -2.59 24.02 7.60
N ILE A 215 -3.75 23.56 7.12
CA ILE A 215 -4.81 24.41 6.56
C ILE A 215 -5.89 24.81 7.58
N GLY A 216 -5.70 24.52 8.87
CA GLY A 216 -6.61 24.90 9.95
C GLY A 216 -7.93 24.14 10.03
N LYS A 217 -8.10 23.04 9.27
CA LYS A 217 -9.30 22.18 9.34
C LYS A 217 -9.28 21.22 10.55
N LYS A 218 -8.11 21.01 11.15
CA LYS A 218 -7.93 20.27 12.40
C LYS A 218 -7.13 21.14 13.37
N GLU A 219 -7.54 21.12 14.63
CA GLU A 219 -6.91 21.98 15.63
C GLU A 219 -5.47 21.58 15.94
N LYS A 220 -5.17 20.27 15.96
CA LYS A 220 -3.87 19.74 16.41
C LYS A 220 -3.57 18.36 15.84
N LEU A 221 -2.29 18.08 15.62
CA LEU A 221 -1.80 16.75 15.25
C LEU A 221 -1.79 15.84 16.47
N THR A 222 -2.25 14.59 16.32
CA THR A 222 -2.10 13.56 17.36
C THR A 222 -0.96 12.63 17.00
N ILE A 223 0.07 12.55 17.84
CA ILE A 223 1.17 11.58 17.72
C ILE A 223 0.83 10.36 18.58
N PHE A 224 0.86 9.18 17.99
CA PHE A 224 0.62 7.92 18.69
C PHE A 224 1.94 7.29 19.13
N GLY A 225 2.20 7.32 20.44
CA GLY A 225 3.42 6.80 21.07
C GLY A 225 4.59 7.78 21.06
N ASN A 226 5.33 7.79 22.17
CA ASN A 226 6.55 8.58 22.40
C ASN A 226 7.60 7.78 23.20
N ASP A 227 7.43 6.46 23.25
CA ASP A 227 8.18 5.48 24.04
C ASP A 227 8.67 4.30 23.19
N TYR A 228 8.65 4.43 21.86
CA TYR A 228 9.28 3.45 20.97
C TYR A 228 10.80 3.48 21.11
N ASN A 229 11.45 2.34 20.89
CA ASN A 229 12.92 2.25 20.86
C ASN A 229 13.50 2.89 19.57
N THR A 230 13.42 4.22 19.49
CA THR A 230 13.86 5.07 18.37
C THR A 230 14.46 6.35 18.93
N LYS A 231 15.15 7.14 18.09
CA LYS A 231 15.92 8.32 18.52
C LYS A 231 15.09 9.35 19.30
N ASP A 232 13.82 9.56 18.92
CA ASP A 232 12.93 10.56 19.53
C ASP A 232 11.70 9.94 20.22
N GLY A 233 11.66 8.61 20.35
CA GLY A 233 10.55 7.88 20.94
C GLY A 233 9.34 7.68 20.02
N THR A 234 9.33 8.24 18.80
CA THR A 234 8.19 8.16 17.87
C THR A 234 8.37 7.08 16.80
N GLY A 235 7.31 6.78 16.05
CA GLY A 235 7.37 5.77 14.99
C GLY A 235 8.20 6.23 13.77
N VAL A 236 9.27 5.53 13.44
CA VAL A 236 10.05 5.73 12.21
C VAL A 236 9.41 4.99 11.04
N ARG A 237 9.29 5.64 9.87
CA ARG A 237 8.70 5.08 8.64
C ARG A 237 9.53 5.46 7.42
N ASP A 238 9.41 4.63 6.37
CA ASP A 238 9.99 4.89 5.06
C ASP A 238 8.93 5.55 4.18
N TYR A 239 9.13 6.83 3.86
CA TYR A 239 8.18 7.63 3.08
C TYR A 239 8.61 7.69 1.62
N ILE A 240 7.73 7.25 0.72
CA ILE A 240 7.93 7.28 -0.73
C ILE A 240 6.95 8.25 -1.38
N HIS A 241 7.40 9.01 -2.38
CA HIS A 241 6.49 9.89 -3.10
C HIS A 241 5.50 9.07 -3.93
N VAL A 242 4.22 9.47 -3.94
CA VAL A 242 3.16 8.71 -4.61
C VAL A 242 3.36 8.61 -6.12
N MET A 243 3.97 9.61 -6.75
CA MET A 243 4.31 9.56 -8.18
C MET A 243 5.45 8.57 -8.48
N ASP A 244 6.45 8.46 -7.60
CA ASP A 244 7.50 7.43 -7.73
C ASP A 244 6.89 6.04 -7.59
N LEU A 245 5.96 5.89 -6.63
CA LEU A 245 5.22 4.64 -6.49
C LEU A 245 4.35 4.33 -7.72
N ALA A 246 3.69 5.34 -8.29
CA ALA A 246 2.85 5.20 -9.48
C ALA A 246 3.67 4.77 -10.71
N SER A 247 4.82 5.40 -10.97
CA SER A 247 5.72 5.01 -12.08
C SER A 247 6.33 3.61 -11.89
N GLY A 248 6.50 3.17 -10.64
CA GLY A 248 6.85 1.79 -10.31
C GLY A 248 5.85 0.75 -10.83
N HIS A 249 4.56 1.10 -10.94
CA HIS A 249 3.55 0.20 -11.51
C HIS A 249 3.67 0.07 -13.02
N VAL A 250 3.90 1.19 -13.73
CA VAL A 250 4.16 1.17 -15.17
C VAL A 250 5.39 0.33 -15.48
N SER A 251 6.44 0.45 -14.64
CA SER A 251 7.64 -0.37 -14.74
C SER A 251 7.36 -1.86 -14.50
N ALA A 252 6.51 -2.19 -13.51
CA ALA A 252 6.09 -3.57 -13.25
C ALA A 252 5.28 -4.15 -14.42
N LEU A 253 4.38 -3.39 -15.05
CA LEU A 253 3.66 -3.83 -16.25
C LEU A 253 4.59 -4.07 -17.43
N ALA A 254 5.53 -3.15 -17.68
CA ALA A 254 6.54 -3.32 -18.72
C ALA A 254 7.36 -4.61 -18.52
N ARG A 255 7.63 -4.96 -17.25
CA ARG A 255 8.31 -6.20 -16.91
C ARG A 255 7.46 -7.44 -17.21
N LEU A 256 6.18 -7.45 -16.82
CA LEU A 256 5.22 -8.52 -17.11
C LEU A 256 5.02 -8.73 -18.62
N ASP A 257 5.07 -7.66 -19.41
CA ASP A 257 4.96 -7.73 -20.87
C ASP A 257 6.20 -8.36 -21.51
N SER A 258 7.39 -8.03 -21.00
CA SER A 258 8.65 -8.53 -21.55
C SER A 258 9.01 -9.95 -21.12
N GLU A 259 8.53 -10.41 -19.97
CA GLU A 259 9.01 -11.64 -19.33
C GLU A 259 7.92 -12.39 -18.56
N HIS A 260 7.99 -13.72 -18.63
CA HIS A 260 7.19 -14.63 -17.82
C HIS A 260 7.91 -14.97 -16.51
N LEU A 261 7.65 -14.18 -15.47
CA LEU A 261 8.33 -14.24 -14.17
C LEU A 261 7.72 -15.24 -13.18
N LYS A 262 6.58 -15.85 -13.52
CA LYS A 262 5.74 -16.62 -12.57
C LYS A 262 5.32 -15.70 -11.43
N TYR A 263 5.66 -16.02 -10.19
CA TYR A 263 5.41 -15.14 -9.05
C TYR A 263 6.72 -14.45 -8.67
N LYS A 264 6.73 -13.13 -8.70
CA LYS A 264 7.89 -12.33 -8.29
C LYS A 264 7.46 -11.25 -7.31
N MET A 265 8.21 -11.11 -6.23
CA MET A 265 8.16 -9.92 -5.39
C MET A 265 9.17 -8.91 -5.98
N CYS A 266 8.76 -7.65 -6.16
CA CYS A 266 9.62 -6.60 -6.71
C CYS A 266 10.69 -6.16 -5.72
N GLU A 267 11.95 -6.26 -6.14
CA GLU A 267 13.11 -5.83 -5.37
C GLU A 267 13.24 -4.31 -5.39
N ASP A 268 13.18 -3.69 -4.20
CA ASP A 268 13.38 -2.26 -4.01
C ASP A 268 14.88 -1.96 -3.86
N PHE A 269 15.46 -1.50 -4.96
CA PHE A 269 16.84 -1.02 -5.00
C PHE A 269 17.01 0.39 -4.42
N TRP A 270 15.92 1.16 -4.28
CA TRP A 270 15.91 2.51 -3.71
C TRP A 270 15.61 2.44 -2.22
N ARG A 271 16.48 1.73 -1.50
CA ARG A 271 16.44 1.59 -0.04
C ARG A 271 16.69 2.94 0.62
N TRP A 272 15.64 3.72 0.86
CA TRP A 272 15.71 5.06 1.45
C TRP A 272 16.55 5.08 2.73
N GLN A 273 16.37 4.08 3.61
CA GLN A 273 17.14 3.96 4.86
C GLN A 273 18.66 3.88 4.66
N THR A 274 19.14 3.30 3.55
CA THR A 274 20.58 3.20 3.25
C THR A 274 21.09 4.31 2.33
N LYS A 275 20.26 4.81 1.42
CA LYS A 275 20.66 5.84 0.44
C LYS A 275 20.41 7.26 0.94
N ASN A 276 19.61 7.42 1.98
CA ASN A 276 19.41 8.69 2.67
C ASN A 276 19.38 8.51 4.21
N PRO A 277 20.49 8.06 4.84
CA PRO A 277 20.52 7.72 6.27
C PRO A 277 20.22 8.90 7.20
N ASN A 278 20.34 10.13 6.70
CA ASN A 278 20.07 11.36 7.45
C ASN A 278 18.74 12.02 7.07
N GLY A 279 17.95 11.43 6.16
CA GLY A 279 16.80 12.09 5.55
C GLY A 279 17.18 13.38 4.80
N TYR A 280 16.22 14.23 4.48
CA TYR A 280 16.46 15.54 3.85
C TYR A 280 17.11 16.58 4.80
N ALA A 281 17.94 16.14 5.76
CA ALA A 281 18.54 17.02 6.77
C ALA A 281 19.60 17.97 6.21
N ASN A 282 20.06 17.76 4.98
CA ASN A 282 21.19 18.49 4.38
C ASN A 282 20.79 19.41 3.23
N ASP A 283 19.52 19.49 2.87
CA ASP A 283 19.06 20.55 1.97
C ASP A 283 18.77 21.78 2.83
N GLU A 284 19.42 22.90 2.50
CA GLU A 284 19.05 24.25 2.96
C GLU A 284 17.53 24.32 3.18
N PRO A 285 17.06 24.89 4.30
CA PRO A 285 15.63 24.89 4.63
C PRO A 285 14.86 25.31 3.39
N PHE A 286 14.00 24.42 2.89
CA PHE A 286 13.17 24.68 1.73
C PHE A 286 12.32 25.91 2.04
N LEU A 287 12.83 27.08 1.66
CA LEU A 287 12.11 28.33 1.72
C LEU A 287 11.00 28.18 0.69
N ALA A 288 9.76 28.10 1.17
CA ALA A 288 8.55 28.01 0.34
C ALA A 288 8.40 29.16 -0.68
N THR A 289 9.36 30.09 -0.76
CA THR A 289 9.47 31.16 -1.74
C THR A 289 9.93 30.70 -3.12
N SER A 290 10.49 29.50 -3.27
CA SER A 290 10.99 28.99 -4.57
C SER A 290 9.94 28.27 -5.42
N LEU A 291 8.77 27.98 -4.86
CA LEU A 291 7.62 27.48 -5.61
C LEU A 291 6.91 28.66 -6.27
N ASN A 292 7.20 28.89 -7.55
CA ASN A 292 6.44 29.81 -8.41
C ASN A 292 5.10 29.17 -8.79
N VAL A 293 4.31 28.80 -7.78
CA VAL A 293 2.93 28.34 -7.93
C VAL A 293 2.09 29.59 -8.14
N PRO A 294 1.30 29.69 -9.23
CA PRO A 294 0.40 30.81 -9.44
C PRO A 294 -0.43 31.00 -8.18
N THR A 295 -0.33 32.17 -7.57
CA THR A 295 -0.98 32.52 -6.31
C THR A 295 -2.49 32.45 -6.46
N LEU A 296 -3.07 31.27 -6.25
CA LEU A 296 -4.45 31.10 -5.81
C LEU A 296 -4.50 31.49 -4.33
N GLY A 297 -4.33 32.79 -4.03
CA GLY A 297 -4.78 33.49 -2.80
C GLY A 297 -4.56 32.88 -1.40
N VAL A 298 -3.85 31.77 -1.23
CA VAL A 298 -3.66 31.11 0.07
C VAL A 298 -2.23 31.35 0.52
N VAL A 299 -2.05 32.42 1.27
CA VAL A 299 -0.82 32.64 2.04
C VAL A 299 -0.75 31.58 3.13
N CYS A 300 0.00 30.51 2.92
CA CYS A 300 0.43 29.61 3.98
C CYS A 300 1.42 30.37 4.87
N LYS A 301 0.91 31.18 5.82
CA LYS A 301 1.70 31.55 7.01
C LYS A 301 2.01 30.23 7.69
N SER A 302 3.28 29.81 7.76
CA SER A 302 3.72 28.64 8.53
C SER A 302 3.21 28.77 9.97
N PRO A 303 2.13 28.08 10.37
CA PRO A 303 1.72 28.06 11.75
C PRO A 303 2.55 26.94 12.38
N SER A 304 3.14 27.18 13.55
CA SER A 304 3.61 26.09 14.40
C SER A 304 2.47 25.07 14.55
N ILE A 305 2.61 23.87 13.96
CA ILE A 305 1.58 22.82 14.02
C ILE A 305 1.47 22.40 15.48
N PRO A 306 0.33 22.64 16.15
CA PRO A 306 0.18 22.22 17.54
C PRO A 306 0.05 20.68 17.59
N VAL A 307 0.74 20.07 18.55
CA VAL A 307 0.90 18.60 18.66
C VAL A 307 0.42 18.12 20.03
N VAL A 308 -0.23 16.95 20.06
CA VAL A 308 -0.56 16.21 21.29
C VAL A 308 -0.13 14.76 21.16
N CYS A 309 0.64 14.27 22.13
CA CYS A 309 1.01 12.85 22.21
C CYS A 309 -0.06 12.05 22.96
N LYS A 310 -0.41 10.88 22.45
CA LYS A 310 -1.25 9.88 23.13
C LYS A 310 -0.51 8.56 23.22
N SER A 311 -0.70 7.86 24.33
CA SER A 311 -0.29 6.46 24.45
C SER A 311 -0.95 5.63 23.32
N PRO A 312 -0.26 4.63 22.75
CA PRO A 312 -0.86 3.75 21.78
C PRO A 312 -2.12 3.10 22.37
N PRO A 313 -3.16 2.81 21.56
CA PRO A 313 -4.27 1.99 22.04
C PRO A 313 -3.72 0.63 22.48
N VAL A 314 -3.76 0.37 23.79
CA VAL A 314 -3.24 -0.86 24.40
C VAL A 314 -4.01 -2.06 23.84
N SER A 315 -3.36 -2.92 23.06
CA SER A 315 -3.79 -4.30 22.93
C SER A 315 -3.52 -4.99 24.27
N LYS A 316 -4.57 -5.27 25.04
CA LYS A 316 -4.48 -6.16 26.21
C LYS A 316 -4.18 -7.59 25.74
N SER A 317 -2.95 -7.85 25.33
CA SER A 317 -2.40 -9.18 25.09
C SER A 317 -0.87 -9.12 25.11
N ALA A 318 -0.33 -8.75 26.27
CA ALA A 318 1.03 -9.07 26.69
C ALA A 318 1.02 -9.11 28.22
N VAL A 319 0.30 -10.08 28.77
CA VAL A 319 0.44 -10.45 30.18
C VAL A 319 1.54 -11.50 30.25
N ASN A 320 2.60 -11.15 30.97
CA ASN A 320 3.61 -12.02 31.59
C ASN A 320 4.53 -12.82 30.65
N GLY A 321 5.74 -12.26 30.46
CA GLY A 321 6.95 -13.00 30.12
C GLY A 321 8.12 -12.47 30.95
N GLU A 322 8.02 -12.57 32.28
CA GLU A 322 9.20 -12.53 33.13
C GLU A 322 10.04 -13.80 32.91
N SER A 323 11.35 -13.65 33.18
CA SER A 323 12.41 -14.66 33.22
C SER A 323 13.09 -14.96 31.88
N LYS A 324 14.42 -15.05 31.77
CA LYS A 324 15.52 -14.91 32.74
C LYS A 324 16.81 -14.73 31.94
N ALA A 325 17.74 -13.98 32.51
CA ALA A 325 19.13 -13.91 32.08
C ALA A 325 19.75 -15.32 31.98
N VAL A 326 20.41 -15.63 30.86
CA VAL A 326 21.28 -16.80 30.72
C VAL A 326 22.68 -16.36 31.11
N ASN A 327 23.18 -16.89 32.23
CA ASN A 327 24.61 -16.93 32.50
C ASN A 327 24.98 -18.32 33.05
N SER A 328 25.87 -18.97 32.31
CA SER A 328 26.92 -19.92 32.72
C SER A 328 26.61 -21.15 33.59
N SER A 329 26.99 -22.30 32.99
CA SER A 329 27.88 -23.35 33.53
C SER A 329 27.30 -24.67 34.10
N SER A 330 28.02 -25.73 33.71
CA SER A 330 28.14 -27.11 34.23
C SER A 330 27.00 -28.13 34.03
N THR A 331 27.22 -29.03 33.07
CA THR A 331 27.00 -30.50 33.15
C THR A 331 27.98 -31.15 34.14
N PRO A 332 27.90 -32.47 34.48
CA PRO A 332 26.94 -33.54 34.15
C PRO A 332 26.52 -34.41 35.39
N VAL A 333 25.81 -35.54 35.14
CA VAL A 333 25.71 -36.85 35.87
C VAL A 333 24.23 -37.31 35.83
N ALA A 334 23.81 -38.24 34.95
CA ALA A 334 23.93 -39.71 34.93
C ALA A 334 22.87 -40.46 35.78
N GLU A 335 22.27 -41.49 35.13
CA GLU A 335 21.57 -42.67 35.70
C GLU A 335 20.21 -42.44 36.40
N THR A 336 19.20 -43.34 36.42
CA THR A 336 18.87 -44.66 35.85
C THR A 336 17.37 -44.94 36.17
N ASN A 337 16.74 -45.87 35.43
CA ASN A 337 15.56 -46.71 35.79
C ASN A 337 14.20 -46.00 36.02
N GLY A 338 13.03 -46.52 35.68
CA GLY A 338 12.59 -47.83 35.17
C GLY A 338 11.05 -47.90 35.27
N HIS A 339 10.45 -48.71 34.40
CA HIS A 339 9.11 -49.34 34.45
C HIS A 339 7.92 -48.61 35.13
N SER A 340 6.89 -48.31 34.32
CA SER A 340 5.62 -49.06 34.23
C SER A 340 4.94 -48.74 32.91
#